data_AF-A0A960NM35-F1
#
_entry.id   AF-A0A960NM35-F1
#
_cell.length_a   1.000
_cell.length_b   1.000
_cell.length_c   1.000
_cell.angle_alpha   90.00
_cell.angle_beta   90.00
_cell.angle_gamma   90.00
#
_symmetry.space_group_name_H-M   'P 1'
#
loop_
_entity.id
_entity.type
_entity.pdbx_description
1 polymer ?
#
loop_
_entity_poly.entity_id
_entity_poly.type
_entity_poly.pdbx_seq_one_letter_code
_entity_poly.pdbx_strand_id
1 'polypeptide(L)'
;DLWWQWISVPGQGVLGAGSETGLVVEVTTAGFDPGEFRSGVLLACGNDPEVPRLWRVPVDLASSARLLEVTAEGPGTVVPAGEVYVNAGSTTSFWLEADTYFQIGAIYTNGYAAPVVPSDRTMGYVWTNVWSNGTLHIVFTEKLAAGWVPEWWLAEHGFTNQSPDAEAATDHDGDGMVTWQEYVARTDATNPASVALLMLSAKPEGTNGTVEWLSYTNETFRYRLESTENLPDGFGVVASNLPATPPVNAYTNAAPGFILYRVILDSGP
;
A
#
# COMPACT_ATOMS: atom_id res chain seq x y z
N ASP A 1 9.31 47.78 17.20
CA ASP A 1 8.68 48.09 18.49
C ASP A 1 8.62 46.85 19.36
N LEU A 2 9.39 46.85 20.45
CA LEU A 2 9.38 45.78 21.45
C LEU A 2 8.22 46.04 22.42
N TRP A 3 7.20 45.20 22.35
CA TRP A 3 5.96 45.27 23.12
C TRP A 3 6.18 44.74 24.54
N TRP A 4 6.87 45.51 25.37
CA TRP A 4 6.96 45.22 26.81
C TRP A 4 5.64 45.62 27.47
N GLN A 5 4.95 44.66 28.09
CA GLN A 5 3.89 44.96 29.04
C GLN A 5 4.46 44.92 30.46
N TRP A 6 4.39 46.04 31.16
CA TRP A 6 4.80 46.14 32.55
C TRP A 6 3.63 45.77 33.44
N ILE A 7 3.82 44.73 34.26
CA ILE A 7 2.91 44.38 35.34
C ILE A 7 3.55 44.81 36.66
N SER A 8 2.90 45.70 37.39
CA SER A 8 3.30 46.08 38.74
C SER A 8 2.56 45.24 39.76
N VAL A 9 3.27 44.76 40.77
CA VAL A 9 2.65 44.17 41.95
C VAL A 9 1.80 45.23 42.67
N PRO A 10 0.52 44.99 42.96
CA PRO A 10 -0.30 45.95 43.69
C PRO A 10 0.18 46.03 45.15
N GLY A 11 0.84 47.13 45.48
CA GLY A 11 1.23 47.49 46.84
C GLY A 11 1.65 48.95 46.88
N GLN A 12 0.85 49.80 47.53
CA GLN A 12 1.22 51.19 47.81
C GLN A 12 1.82 51.24 49.22
N GLY A 13 3.10 51.58 49.36
CA GLY A 13 3.77 51.80 50.66
C GLY A 13 4.84 50.76 51.06
N VAL A 14 5.32 50.85 52.30
CA VAL A 14 6.31 49.92 52.91
C VAL A 14 5.63 48.58 53.23
N LEU A 15 6.04 47.52 52.55
CA LEU A 15 5.58 46.16 52.83
C LEU A 15 6.32 45.58 54.05
N GLY A 16 5.58 44.97 54.97
CA GLY A 16 6.17 44.31 56.14
C GLY A 16 6.93 43.03 55.75
N ALA A 17 7.94 42.66 56.54
CA ALA A 17 8.70 41.42 56.32
C ALA A 17 7.74 40.20 56.31
N GLY A 18 7.86 39.33 55.31
CA GLY A 18 6.99 38.15 55.15
C GLY A 18 5.63 38.41 54.48
N SER A 19 5.41 39.61 53.93
CA SER A 19 4.20 39.87 53.12
C SER A 19 4.26 39.11 51.80
N GLU A 20 3.20 38.37 51.46
CA GLU A 20 3.07 37.63 50.20
C GLU A 20 1.98 38.27 49.33
N THR A 21 2.16 38.18 48.01
CA THR A 21 1.17 38.62 47.00
C THR A 21 1.23 37.71 45.79
N GLY A 22 0.08 37.42 45.21
CA GLY A 22 -0.06 36.57 44.03
C GLY A 22 -0.17 37.40 42.77
N LEU A 23 0.64 37.08 41.76
CA LEU A 23 0.45 37.59 40.41
C LEU A 23 -0.04 36.46 39.51
N VAL A 24 -1.21 36.63 38.89
CA VAL A 24 -1.70 35.73 37.85
C VAL A 24 -1.27 36.28 36.49
N VAL A 25 -0.48 35.51 35.75
CA VAL A 25 -0.15 35.79 34.36
C VAL A 25 -1.00 34.88 33.50
N GLU A 26 -1.95 35.46 32.76
CA GLU A 26 -2.71 34.70 31.77
C GLU A 26 -1.87 34.54 30.51
N VAL A 27 -1.61 33.29 30.14
CA VAL A 27 -0.96 32.94 28.87
C VAL A 27 -2.03 32.41 27.93
N THR A 28 -2.29 33.13 26.85
CA THR A 28 -3.18 32.64 25.79
C THR A 28 -2.42 31.63 24.93
N THR A 29 -2.92 30.39 24.89
CA THR A 29 -2.38 29.32 24.03
C THR A 29 -3.07 29.23 22.67
N ALA A 30 -4.01 30.15 22.38
CA ALA A 30 -4.67 30.22 21.07
C ALA A 30 -3.61 30.46 19.97
N GLY A 31 -3.59 29.59 18.96
CA GLY A 31 -2.65 29.68 17.84
C GLY A 31 -1.26 29.08 18.10
N PHE A 32 -1.15 28.08 18.97
CA PHE A 32 0.00 27.16 18.96
C PHE A 32 -0.23 26.06 17.93
N ASP A 33 0.72 25.87 17.02
CA ASP A 33 0.68 24.76 16.07
C ASP A 33 0.92 23.42 16.81
N PRO A 34 0.44 22.28 16.28
CA PRO A 34 0.71 20.97 16.85
C PRO A 34 2.22 20.69 16.93
N GLY A 35 2.69 20.35 18.13
CA GLY A 35 4.12 20.14 18.40
C GLY A 35 4.95 21.42 18.54
N GLU A 36 4.34 22.60 18.45
CA GLU A 36 5.07 23.87 18.61
C GLU A 36 5.61 24.03 20.04
N PHE A 37 6.77 24.67 20.12
CA PHE A 37 7.45 25.03 21.35
C PHE A 37 7.81 26.52 21.32
N ARG A 38 7.51 27.25 22.40
CA ARG A 38 7.90 28.65 22.59
C ARG A 38 8.56 28.83 23.95
N SER A 39 9.68 29.55 23.96
CA SER A 39 10.35 29.98 25.19
C SER A 39 10.22 31.48 25.37
N GLY A 40 10.05 31.89 26.62
CA GLY A 40 10.08 33.28 27.05
C GLY A 40 10.84 33.42 28.36
N VAL A 41 11.06 34.67 28.77
CA VAL A 41 11.61 34.97 30.08
C VAL A 41 10.73 36.01 30.73
N LEU A 42 10.19 35.70 31.91
CA LEU A 42 9.61 36.71 32.78
C LEU A 42 10.74 37.44 33.50
N LEU A 43 10.78 38.76 33.32
CA LEU A 43 11.73 39.63 34.00
C LEU A 43 11.02 40.26 35.20
N ALA A 44 11.57 40.06 36.39
CA ALA A 44 11.14 40.75 37.59
C ALA A 44 12.28 41.63 38.10
N CYS A 45 12.03 42.94 38.19
CA CYS A 45 12.97 43.92 38.71
C CYS A 45 12.56 44.33 40.14
N GLY A 46 13.49 44.25 41.08
CA GLY A 46 13.36 44.86 42.39
C GLY A 46 13.58 46.38 42.31
N ASN A 47 12.81 47.14 43.07
CA ASN A 47 12.96 48.60 43.21
C ASN A 47 13.82 49.00 44.42
N ASP A 48 14.65 48.08 44.92
CA ASP A 48 15.61 48.36 46.00
C ASP A 48 16.70 49.33 45.47
N PRO A 49 16.82 50.55 46.03
CA PRO A 49 17.73 51.57 45.54
C PRO A 49 19.21 51.27 45.83
N GLU A 50 19.51 50.35 46.75
CA GLU A 50 20.88 49.97 47.11
C GLU A 50 21.33 48.69 46.38
N VAL A 51 20.40 47.79 46.09
CA VAL A 51 20.68 46.52 45.40
C VAL A 51 19.65 46.23 44.31
N PRO A 52 19.82 46.77 43.09
CA PRO A 52 18.93 46.42 41.97
C PRO A 52 19.06 44.92 41.68
N ARG A 53 17.97 44.18 41.87
CA ARG A 53 17.89 42.75 41.59
C ARG A 53 17.03 42.51 40.36
N LEU A 54 17.60 41.83 39.37
CA LEU A 54 16.89 41.31 38.21
C LEU A 54 16.75 39.80 38.34
N TRP A 55 15.52 39.32 38.51
CA TRP A 55 15.21 37.91 38.39
C TRP A 55 14.76 37.60 36.96
N ARG A 56 15.30 36.51 36.43
CA ARG A 56 14.94 35.95 35.13
C ARG A 56 14.31 34.60 35.38
N VAL A 57 13.02 34.48 35.08
CA VAL A 57 12.30 33.21 35.19
C VAL A 57 12.07 32.71 33.76
N PRO A 58 12.79 31.67 33.32
CA PRO A 58 12.52 31.06 32.03
C PRO A 58 11.13 30.41 32.07
N VAL A 59 10.38 30.57 30.99
CA VAL A 59 9.06 29.96 30.81
C VAL A 59 9.06 29.26 29.46
N ASP A 60 8.78 27.97 29.49
CA ASP A 60 8.64 27.14 28.29
C ASP A 60 7.18 26.72 28.14
N LEU A 61 6.66 26.89 26.93
CA LEU A 61 5.31 26.51 26.55
C LEU A 61 5.42 25.52 25.40
N ALA A 62 4.91 24.32 25.62
CA ALA A 62 4.86 23.27 24.61
C ALA A 62 3.41 22.91 24.30
N SER A 63 3.07 22.85 23.01
CA SER A 63 1.81 22.28 22.58
C SER A 63 1.76 20.80 22.94
N SER A 64 0.70 20.37 23.62
CA SER A 64 0.45 18.95 23.87
C SER A 64 -0.18 18.25 22.67
N ALA A 65 -0.66 18.99 21.66
CA ALA A 65 -1.29 18.42 20.49
C ALA A 65 -0.25 17.88 19.49
N ARG A 66 -0.56 16.77 18.83
CA ARG A 66 0.18 16.19 17.71
C ARG A 66 -0.77 15.95 16.56
N LEU A 67 -0.33 16.31 15.36
CA LEU A 67 -1.08 16.09 14.13
C LEU A 67 -0.64 14.78 13.49
N LEU A 68 -1.60 13.91 13.21
CA LEU A 68 -1.43 12.72 12.39
C LEU A 68 -2.19 12.93 11.08
N GLU A 69 -1.49 12.93 9.96
CA GLU A 69 -2.11 12.94 8.63
C GLU A 69 -2.40 11.50 8.20
N VAL A 70 -3.68 11.16 8.08
CA VAL A 70 -4.13 9.79 7.84
C VAL A 70 -4.76 9.69 6.46
N THR A 71 -4.19 8.83 5.61
CA THR A 71 -4.59 8.69 4.21
C THR A 71 -4.76 7.22 3.84
N ALA A 72 -5.53 6.97 2.79
CA ALA A 72 -5.71 5.65 2.20
C ALA A 72 -5.58 5.73 0.68
N GLU A 73 -5.02 4.67 0.09
CA GLU A 73 -4.97 4.41 -1.35
C GLU A 73 -5.67 3.09 -1.66
N GLY A 74 -6.39 3.05 -2.77
CA GLY A 74 -7.14 1.87 -3.20
C GLY A 74 -8.54 1.76 -2.59
N PRO A 75 -9.24 0.66 -2.86
CA PRO A 75 -10.64 0.43 -2.50
C PRO A 75 -10.79 -0.05 -1.04
N GLY A 76 -10.83 0.93 -0.15
CA GLY A 76 -11.07 0.73 1.27
C GLY A 76 -11.08 2.05 2.02
N THR A 77 -11.28 1.96 3.33
CA THR A 77 -11.38 3.12 4.21
C THR A 77 -10.57 2.93 5.49
N VAL A 78 -10.09 4.05 6.03
CA VAL A 78 -9.47 4.14 7.35
C VAL A 78 -10.24 5.16 8.18
N VAL A 79 -10.51 4.85 9.44
CA VAL A 79 -11.27 5.73 10.36
C VAL A 79 -10.55 5.84 11.70
N PRO A 80 -10.25 7.07 12.19
CA PRO A 80 -10.43 8.36 11.51
C PRO A 80 -9.42 8.58 10.36
N ALA A 81 -9.81 9.39 9.36
CA ALA A 81 -8.97 9.82 8.23
C ALA A 81 -8.75 11.34 8.22
N GLY A 82 -7.79 11.81 7.42
CA GLY A 82 -7.43 13.22 7.29
C GLY A 82 -6.56 13.70 8.45
N GLU A 83 -6.79 14.93 8.91
CA GLU A 83 -6.08 15.50 10.05
C GLU A 83 -6.63 14.98 11.38
N VAL A 84 -5.83 14.19 12.10
CA VAL A 84 -6.19 13.61 13.40
C VAL A 84 -5.31 14.19 14.49
N TYR A 85 -5.92 14.90 15.43
CA TYR A 85 -5.21 15.54 16.54
C TYR A 85 -5.22 14.65 17.78
N VAL A 86 -4.05 14.36 18.34
CA VAL A 86 -3.87 13.53 19.54
C VAL A 86 -2.99 14.21 20.57
N ASN A 87 -3.04 13.79 21.84
CA ASN A 87 -2.13 14.31 22.85
C ASN A 87 -0.75 13.64 22.76
N ALA A 88 0.31 14.38 23.07
CA ALA A 88 1.67 13.86 23.16
C ALA A 88 1.74 12.73 24.22
N GLY A 89 2.38 11.62 23.86
CA GLY A 89 2.48 10.40 24.66
C GLY A 89 1.21 9.54 24.68
N SER A 90 0.12 9.97 24.01
CA SER A 90 -1.10 9.16 23.94
C SER A 90 -0.98 7.99 22.96
N THR A 91 -1.90 7.04 23.11
CA THR A 91 -2.12 5.95 22.16
C THR A 91 -3.44 6.20 21.44
N THR A 92 -3.44 6.03 20.12
CA THR A 92 -4.64 6.17 19.28
C THR A 92 -4.86 4.92 18.44
N SER A 93 -6.09 4.72 17.99
CA SER A 93 -6.49 3.55 17.21
C SER A 93 -7.21 3.97 15.94
N PHE A 94 -7.01 3.18 14.89
CA PHE A 94 -7.60 3.34 13.57
C PHE A 94 -8.29 2.04 13.17
N TRP A 95 -9.50 2.15 12.61
CA TRP A 95 -10.22 1.04 12.01
C TRP A 95 -9.99 1.04 10.51
N LEU A 96 -9.45 -0.06 9.98
CA LEU A 96 -9.20 -0.26 8.56
C LEU A 96 -10.26 -1.23 8.02
N GLU A 97 -10.85 -0.89 6.89
CA GLU A 97 -11.86 -1.73 6.23
C GLU A 97 -11.69 -1.65 4.71
N ALA A 98 -11.20 -2.74 4.12
CA ALA A 98 -11.15 -2.94 2.68
C ALA A 98 -12.55 -3.24 2.13
N ASP A 99 -12.79 -2.81 0.89
CA ASP A 99 -14.01 -3.17 0.17
C ASP A 99 -14.09 -4.68 -0.08
N THR A 100 -15.29 -5.17 -0.43
CA THR A 100 -15.47 -6.58 -0.79
C THR A 100 -14.54 -6.96 -1.95
N TYR A 101 -13.87 -8.11 -1.87
CA TYR A 101 -12.84 -8.63 -2.80
C TYR A 101 -11.48 -7.91 -2.75
N PHE A 102 -11.29 -7.01 -1.80
CA PHE A 102 -10.02 -6.37 -1.51
C PHE A 102 -9.54 -6.69 -0.09
N GLN A 103 -8.28 -6.38 0.19
CA GLN A 103 -7.61 -6.65 1.44
C GLN A 103 -6.65 -5.51 1.82
N ILE A 104 -6.24 -5.47 3.07
CA ILE A 104 -5.20 -4.55 3.53
C ILE A 104 -3.86 -5.06 2.99
N GLY A 105 -3.27 -4.30 2.06
CA GLY A 105 -2.03 -4.69 1.36
C GLY A 105 -0.77 -4.15 2.05
N ALA A 106 -0.79 -2.87 2.43
CA ALA A 106 0.33 -2.25 3.11
C ALA A 106 -0.12 -1.17 4.10
N ILE A 107 0.73 -0.91 5.10
CA ILE A 107 0.54 0.14 6.09
C ILE A 107 1.87 0.83 6.26
N TYR A 108 1.89 2.16 6.16
CA TYR A 108 3.08 2.97 6.32
C TYR A 108 2.88 3.96 7.46
N THR A 109 3.80 3.97 8.41
CA THR A 109 3.84 4.91 9.51
C THR A 109 5.08 5.79 9.35
N ASN A 110 4.89 7.09 9.16
CA ASN A 110 5.96 8.04 8.83
C ASN A 110 6.80 7.58 7.61
N GLY A 111 6.16 6.98 6.61
CA GLY A 111 6.81 6.44 5.41
C GLY A 111 7.47 5.07 5.59
N TYR A 112 7.51 4.50 6.80
CA TYR A 112 8.06 3.17 7.05
C TYR A 112 6.97 2.10 7.01
N ALA A 113 7.17 1.07 6.20
CA ALA A 113 6.24 -0.05 6.09
C ALA A 113 6.14 -0.82 7.42
N ALA A 114 4.92 -1.16 7.81
CA ALA A 114 4.66 -2.05 8.93
C ALA A 114 5.25 -3.44 8.65
N PRO A 115 5.87 -4.10 9.64
CA PRO A 115 6.58 -5.37 9.43
C PRO A 115 5.62 -6.54 9.15
N VAL A 116 4.38 -6.44 9.62
CA VAL A 116 3.33 -7.44 9.40
C VAL A 116 2.06 -6.68 9.07
N VAL A 117 1.50 -6.98 7.91
CA VAL A 117 0.19 -6.52 7.48
C VAL A 117 -0.64 -7.77 7.24
N PRO A 118 -1.67 -8.04 8.05
CA PRO A 118 -2.55 -9.17 7.80
C PRO A 118 -3.25 -8.99 6.45
N SER A 119 -3.31 -10.06 5.66
CA SER A 119 -4.10 -10.19 4.43
C SER A 119 -5.61 -10.26 4.72
N ASP A 120 -6.06 -9.44 5.67
CA ASP A 120 -7.44 -9.41 6.16
C ASP A 120 -8.18 -8.24 5.52
N ARG A 121 -9.52 -8.35 5.49
CA ARG A 121 -10.39 -7.28 5.03
C ARG A 121 -10.50 -6.15 6.05
N THR A 122 -10.41 -6.47 7.34
CA THR A 122 -10.61 -5.50 8.42
C THR A 122 -9.53 -5.62 9.48
N MET A 123 -9.06 -4.50 10.02
CA MET A 123 -8.08 -4.51 11.11
C MET A 123 -8.21 -3.29 12.01
N GLY A 124 -8.05 -3.50 13.32
CA GLY A 124 -7.72 -2.42 14.24
C GLY A 124 -6.21 -2.16 14.28
N TYR A 125 -5.79 -0.96 13.88
CA TYR A 125 -4.39 -0.53 13.94
C TYR A 125 -4.17 0.43 15.11
N VAL A 126 -3.22 0.14 15.99
CA VAL A 126 -2.95 0.97 17.19
C VAL A 126 -1.59 1.66 17.04
N TRP A 127 -1.60 2.98 17.09
CA TRP A 127 -0.39 3.79 17.16
C TRP A 127 -0.17 4.20 18.62
N THR A 128 0.81 3.58 19.27
CA THR A 128 1.14 3.82 20.67
C THR A 128 2.14 4.96 20.84
N ASN A 129 2.04 5.65 21.98
CA ASN A 129 3.07 6.57 22.47
C ASN A 129 3.47 7.66 21.45
N VAL A 130 2.50 8.43 20.95
CA VAL A 130 2.70 9.44 19.90
C VAL A 130 3.36 10.70 20.47
N TRP A 131 4.66 10.91 20.20
CA TRP A 131 5.40 12.09 20.69
C TRP A 131 5.64 13.19 19.66
N SER A 132 5.37 12.93 18.39
CA SER A 132 5.63 13.83 17.28
C SER A 132 4.45 13.82 16.31
N ASN A 133 4.34 14.87 15.49
CA ASN A 133 3.47 14.84 14.33
C ASN A 133 3.91 13.69 13.40
N GLY A 134 3.01 13.16 12.60
CA GLY A 134 3.31 12.02 11.76
C GLY A 134 2.29 11.75 10.68
N THR A 135 2.56 10.71 9.90
CA THR A 135 1.69 10.25 8.81
C THR A 135 1.34 8.78 8.98
N LEU A 136 0.11 8.43 8.66
CA LEU A 136 -0.36 7.06 8.51
C LEU A 136 -0.94 6.91 7.11
N HIS A 137 -0.41 5.99 6.32
CA HIS A 137 -0.88 5.73 4.96
C HIS A 137 -1.19 4.25 4.79
N ILE A 138 -2.40 3.94 4.35
CA ILE A 138 -2.90 2.58 4.17
C ILE A 138 -3.08 2.30 2.68
N VAL A 139 -2.63 1.14 2.21
CA VAL A 139 -2.84 0.69 0.84
C VAL A 139 -3.75 -0.54 0.86
N PHE A 140 -4.86 -0.45 0.14
CA PHE A 140 -5.77 -1.56 -0.11
C PHE A 140 -5.47 -2.16 -1.48
N THR A 141 -5.40 -3.49 -1.56
CA THR A 141 -5.08 -4.22 -2.79
C THR A 141 -6.12 -5.30 -3.06
N GLU A 142 -6.18 -5.76 -4.31
CA GLU A 142 -7.02 -6.88 -4.70
C GLU A 142 -6.68 -8.14 -3.89
N LYS A 143 -7.71 -8.89 -3.54
CA LYS A 143 -7.55 -10.26 -3.08
C LYS A 143 -7.45 -11.16 -4.30
N LEU A 144 -6.39 -11.95 -4.35
CA LEU A 144 -6.04 -12.77 -5.50
C LEU A 144 -6.22 -14.24 -5.16
N ALA A 145 -6.85 -14.97 -6.08
CA ALA A 145 -6.90 -16.41 -6.11
C ALA A 145 -5.68 -17.00 -6.86
N ALA A 146 -5.63 -18.33 -6.95
CA ALA A 146 -4.67 -19.07 -7.73
C ALA A 146 -4.46 -18.48 -9.14
N GLY A 147 -3.21 -18.44 -9.60
CA GLY A 147 -2.87 -17.86 -10.91
C GLY A 147 -3.04 -16.33 -10.99
N TRP A 148 -3.11 -15.63 -9.85
CA TRP A 148 -3.21 -14.17 -9.76
C TRP A 148 -4.53 -13.60 -10.30
N VAL A 149 -5.60 -14.41 -10.26
CA VAL A 149 -6.94 -13.97 -10.66
C VAL A 149 -7.57 -13.16 -9.53
N PRO A 150 -8.03 -11.92 -9.77
CA PRO A 150 -8.72 -11.15 -8.74
C PRO A 150 -10.06 -11.79 -8.36
N GLU A 151 -10.38 -11.85 -7.06
CA GLU A 151 -11.64 -12.43 -6.60
C GLU A 151 -12.88 -11.65 -7.10
N TRP A 152 -12.75 -10.33 -7.31
CA TRP A 152 -13.84 -9.54 -7.90
C TRP A 152 -14.14 -9.97 -9.32
N TRP A 153 -13.11 -10.37 -10.08
CA TRP A 153 -13.26 -10.80 -11.47
C TRP A 153 -13.97 -12.15 -11.52
N LEU A 154 -13.63 -13.09 -10.63
CA LEU A 154 -14.34 -14.36 -10.50
C LEU A 154 -15.83 -14.13 -10.20
N ALA A 155 -16.12 -13.22 -9.27
CA ALA A 155 -17.50 -12.89 -8.91
C ALA A 155 -18.28 -12.23 -10.06
N GLU A 156 -17.65 -11.34 -10.84
CA GLU A 156 -18.26 -10.71 -12.02
C GLU A 156 -18.63 -11.72 -13.10
N HIS A 157 -17.85 -12.80 -13.24
CA HIS A 157 -18.10 -13.90 -14.17
C HIS A 157 -18.99 -15.01 -13.58
N GLY A 158 -19.50 -14.82 -12.35
CA GLY A 158 -20.42 -15.76 -11.70
C GLY A 158 -19.74 -17.00 -11.10
N PHE A 159 -18.41 -17.03 -11.01
CA PHE A 159 -17.64 -18.13 -10.43
C PHE A 159 -17.56 -17.99 -8.91
N THR A 160 -18.65 -18.34 -8.22
CA THR A 160 -18.80 -18.16 -6.76
C THR A 160 -19.32 -19.40 -6.02
N ASN A 161 -19.34 -20.57 -6.68
CA ASN A 161 -19.87 -21.82 -6.14
C ASN A 161 -18.85 -22.59 -5.28
N GLN A 162 -17.56 -22.29 -5.43
CA GLN A 162 -16.45 -22.90 -4.71
C GLN A 162 -15.55 -21.83 -4.05
N SER A 163 -14.47 -22.26 -3.41
CA SER A 163 -13.43 -21.31 -2.97
C SER A 163 -12.79 -20.61 -4.18
N PRO A 164 -12.38 -19.34 -4.08
CA PRO A 164 -11.79 -18.61 -5.20
C PRO A 164 -10.61 -19.32 -5.87
N ASP A 165 -9.73 -19.98 -5.10
CA ASP A 165 -8.62 -20.77 -5.66
C ASP A 165 -9.08 -21.97 -6.49
N ALA A 166 -10.22 -22.56 -6.13
CA ALA A 166 -10.79 -23.69 -6.85
C ALA A 166 -11.50 -23.23 -8.13
N GLU A 167 -12.21 -22.11 -8.07
CA GLU A 167 -12.82 -21.49 -9.26
C GLU A 167 -11.74 -21.07 -10.26
N ALA A 168 -10.66 -20.45 -9.78
CA ALA A 168 -9.52 -20.09 -10.62
C ALA A 168 -8.86 -21.31 -11.30
N ALA A 169 -8.93 -22.50 -10.70
CA ALA A 169 -8.33 -23.73 -11.23
C ALA A 169 -9.34 -24.65 -11.96
N THR A 170 -10.58 -24.22 -12.13
CA THR A 170 -11.63 -24.98 -12.82
C THR A 170 -11.69 -24.58 -14.30
N ASP A 171 -11.94 -25.55 -15.17
CA ASP A 171 -12.28 -25.33 -16.58
C ASP A 171 -13.82 -25.30 -16.66
N HIS A 172 -14.39 -24.09 -16.71
CA HIS A 172 -15.83 -23.88 -16.54
C HIS A 172 -16.65 -24.19 -17.78
N ASP A 173 -16.07 -24.05 -18.97
CA ASP A 173 -16.76 -24.25 -20.24
C ASP A 173 -16.29 -25.51 -21.00
N GLY A 174 -15.24 -26.17 -20.53
CA GLY A 174 -14.76 -27.45 -21.01
C GLY A 174 -13.90 -27.36 -22.27
N ASP A 175 -13.32 -26.19 -22.56
CA ASP A 175 -12.45 -25.97 -23.72
C ASP A 175 -10.99 -26.41 -23.48
N GLY A 176 -10.68 -26.85 -22.26
CA GLY A 176 -9.36 -27.27 -21.83
C GLY A 176 -8.52 -26.16 -21.20
N MET A 177 -9.01 -24.93 -21.06
CA MET A 177 -8.38 -23.86 -20.29
C MET A 177 -9.05 -23.74 -18.93
N VAL A 178 -8.26 -23.63 -17.87
CA VAL A 178 -8.82 -23.27 -16.56
C VAL A 178 -8.93 -21.76 -16.43
N THR A 179 -9.84 -21.29 -15.60
CA THR A 179 -10.19 -19.87 -15.41
C THR A 179 -8.99 -18.93 -15.29
N TRP A 180 -7.93 -19.30 -14.55
CA TRP A 180 -6.75 -18.44 -14.44
C TRP A 180 -5.95 -18.33 -15.75
N GLN A 181 -5.91 -19.40 -16.56
CA GLN A 181 -5.27 -19.36 -17.87
C GLN A 181 -6.05 -18.43 -18.80
N GLU A 182 -7.38 -18.47 -18.69
CA GLU A 182 -8.27 -17.62 -19.48
C GLU A 182 -8.18 -16.15 -19.09
N TYR A 183 -8.11 -15.86 -17.79
CA TYR A 183 -7.84 -14.52 -17.29
C TYR A 183 -6.53 -13.96 -17.85
N VAL A 184 -5.45 -14.76 -17.85
CA VAL A 184 -4.14 -14.36 -18.41
C VAL A 184 -4.20 -14.23 -19.93
N ALA A 185 -4.91 -15.12 -20.62
CA ALA A 185 -5.08 -15.11 -22.07
C ALA A 185 -6.10 -14.07 -22.58
N ARG A 186 -6.85 -13.43 -21.66
CA ARG A 186 -7.98 -12.52 -21.95
C ARG A 186 -9.05 -13.17 -22.81
N THR A 187 -9.35 -14.43 -22.54
CA THR A 187 -10.46 -15.18 -23.12
C THR A 187 -11.70 -15.12 -22.23
N ASP A 188 -12.79 -15.74 -22.67
CA ASP A 188 -14.08 -15.73 -21.96
C ASP A 188 -14.33 -17.13 -21.39
N ALA A 189 -14.16 -17.24 -20.07
CA ALA A 189 -14.25 -18.49 -19.30
C ALA A 189 -15.65 -19.12 -19.22
N THR A 190 -16.60 -18.59 -19.98
CA THR A 190 -17.96 -19.11 -20.11
C THR A 190 -18.29 -19.53 -21.53
N ASN A 191 -17.36 -19.38 -22.47
CA ASN A 191 -17.58 -19.58 -23.88
C ASN A 191 -16.48 -20.48 -24.48
N PRO A 192 -16.80 -21.76 -24.75
CA PRO A 192 -15.79 -22.74 -25.16
C PRO A 192 -15.23 -22.51 -26.58
N ALA A 193 -15.75 -21.51 -27.31
CA ALA A 193 -15.19 -21.06 -28.58
C ALA A 193 -14.15 -19.93 -28.41
N SER A 194 -14.04 -19.35 -27.22
CA SER A 194 -13.14 -18.25 -26.87
C SER A 194 -11.78 -18.80 -26.43
N VAL A 195 -11.06 -19.43 -27.35
CA VAL A 195 -9.76 -20.04 -27.04
C VAL A 195 -8.59 -19.19 -27.51
N ALA A 196 -7.52 -19.11 -26.70
CA ALA A 196 -6.28 -18.47 -27.12
C ALA A 196 -5.03 -19.22 -26.62
N LEU A 197 -4.13 -19.54 -27.56
CA LEU A 197 -2.79 -20.03 -27.26
C LEU A 197 -1.85 -18.86 -27.04
N LEU A 198 -1.63 -18.50 -25.77
CA LEU A 198 -0.72 -17.42 -25.42
C LEU A 198 0.73 -17.90 -25.30
N MET A 199 1.62 -17.28 -26.08
CA MET A 199 3.06 -17.40 -25.88
C MET A 199 3.47 -16.53 -24.69
N LEU A 200 4.09 -17.14 -23.68
CA LEU A 200 4.48 -16.48 -22.44
C LEU A 200 5.86 -15.85 -22.55
N SER A 201 6.79 -16.52 -23.24
CA SER A 201 8.18 -16.11 -23.30
C SER A 201 8.90 -16.78 -24.47
N ALA A 202 9.82 -16.07 -25.10
CA ALA A 202 10.81 -16.61 -26.03
C ALA A 202 12.16 -15.99 -25.68
N LYS A 203 13.05 -16.77 -25.07
CA LYS A 203 14.33 -16.29 -24.51
C LYS A 203 15.51 -16.96 -25.22
N PRO A 204 16.53 -16.20 -25.62
CA PRO A 204 17.77 -16.78 -26.13
C PRO A 204 18.60 -17.40 -24.99
N GLU A 205 19.19 -18.56 -25.27
CA GLU A 205 20.10 -19.32 -24.42
C GLU A 205 21.35 -19.72 -25.22
N GLY A 206 22.30 -18.79 -25.34
CA GLY A 206 23.50 -18.99 -26.16
C GLY A 206 23.14 -19.10 -27.64
N THR A 207 23.38 -20.27 -28.25
CA THR A 207 22.99 -20.59 -29.64
C THR A 207 21.58 -21.17 -29.76
N ASN A 208 20.91 -21.38 -28.63
CA ASN A 208 19.56 -21.93 -28.55
C ASN A 208 18.56 -20.84 -28.14
N GLY A 209 17.27 -21.15 -28.23
CA GLY A 209 16.18 -20.36 -27.68
C GLY A 209 15.17 -21.28 -27.01
N THR A 210 14.66 -20.87 -25.85
CA THR A 210 13.59 -21.55 -25.13
C THR A 210 12.30 -20.75 -25.29
N VAL A 211 11.26 -21.40 -25.80
CA VAL A 211 9.93 -20.85 -25.98
C VAL A 211 8.98 -21.50 -24.98
N GLU A 212 8.21 -20.67 -24.28
CA GLU A 212 7.22 -21.07 -23.27
C GLU A 212 5.83 -20.57 -23.68
N TRP A 213 4.80 -21.40 -23.54
CA TRP A 213 3.41 -21.05 -23.86
C TRP A 213 2.43 -21.72 -22.89
N LEU A 214 1.22 -21.14 -22.76
CA LEU A 214 0.14 -21.75 -21.98
C LEU A 214 -0.26 -23.09 -22.61
N SER A 215 -0.36 -24.12 -21.77
CA SER A 215 -0.86 -25.42 -22.19
C SER A 215 -2.28 -25.63 -21.72
N TYR A 216 -3.16 -26.04 -22.65
CA TYR A 216 -4.43 -26.67 -22.31
C TYR A 216 -4.21 -27.84 -21.34
N THR A 217 -5.16 -28.02 -20.42
CA THR A 217 -5.15 -29.00 -19.33
C THR A 217 -5.35 -30.44 -19.80
N ASN A 218 -5.99 -30.63 -20.94
CA ASN A 218 -6.18 -31.96 -21.51
C ASN A 218 -4.89 -32.47 -22.17
N GLU A 219 -4.25 -33.44 -21.52
CA GLU A 219 -2.98 -34.07 -21.92
C GLU A 219 -3.02 -34.76 -23.30
N THR A 220 -4.20 -34.93 -23.90
CA THR A 220 -4.35 -35.46 -25.28
C THR A 220 -4.09 -34.41 -26.36
N PHE A 221 -4.14 -33.12 -26.04
CA PHE A 221 -3.82 -32.05 -27.00
C PHE A 221 -2.36 -32.14 -27.46
N ARG A 222 -2.13 -31.75 -28.72
CA ARG A 222 -0.80 -31.68 -29.33
C ARG A 222 -0.54 -30.32 -29.94
N TYR A 223 0.68 -29.83 -29.77
CA TYR A 223 1.13 -28.56 -30.33
C TYR A 223 2.13 -28.74 -31.47
N ARG A 224 2.12 -27.76 -32.36
CA ARG A 224 3.20 -27.47 -33.30
C ARG A 224 3.81 -26.12 -32.99
N LEU A 225 5.13 -26.11 -32.88
CA LEU A 225 5.92 -24.91 -32.82
C LEU A 225 6.41 -24.58 -34.24
N GLU A 226 6.12 -23.35 -34.67
CA GLU A 226 6.61 -22.83 -35.93
C GLU A 226 7.41 -21.55 -35.70
N SER A 227 8.39 -21.29 -36.57
CA SER A 227 9.23 -20.10 -36.50
C SER A 227 9.52 -19.49 -37.87
N THR A 228 9.94 -18.24 -37.86
CA THR A 228 10.44 -17.53 -39.05
C THR A 228 11.48 -16.49 -38.68
N GLU A 229 12.45 -16.28 -39.57
CA GLU A 229 13.40 -15.16 -39.47
C GLU A 229 12.84 -13.90 -40.14
N ASN A 230 11.89 -14.05 -41.08
CA ASN A 230 11.26 -12.94 -41.81
C ASN A 230 9.79 -13.26 -42.07
N LEU A 231 8.88 -12.42 -41.57
CA LEU A 231 7.42 -12.59 -41.75
C LEU A 231 6.97 -12.85 -43.20
N PRO A 232 7.54 -12.20 -44.24
CA PRO A 232 7.13 -12.47 -45.63
C PRO A 232 7.42 -13.89 -46.13
N ASP A 233 8.41 -14.57 -45.58
CA ASP A 233 8.80 -15.93 -45.98
C ASP A 233 7.86 -17.00 -45.41
N GLY A 234 6.95 -16.59 -44.51
CA GLY A 234 6.04 -17.48 -43.81
C GLY A 234 6.71 -18.21 -42.64
N PHE A 235 5.92 -19.01 -41.92
CA PHE A 235 6.37 -19.79 -40.78
C PHE A 235 6.70 -21.23 -41.19
N GLY A 236 7.85 -21.74 -40.75
CA GLY A 236 8.28 -23.13 -40.92
C GLY A 236 8.15 -23.92 -39.62
N VAL A 237 7.91 -25.23 -39.72
CA VAL A 237 7.76 -26.11 -38.55
C VAL A 237 9.13 -26.36 -37.89
N VAL A 238 9.22 -26.04 -36.59
CA VAL A 238 10.39 -26.35 -35.74
C VAL A 238 10.20 -27.71 -35.09
N ALA A 239 9.01 -27.94 -34.53
CA ALA A 239 8.64 -29.17 -33.86
C ALA A 239 7.13 -29.39 -33.94
N SER A 240 6.71 -30.65 -34.05
CA SER A 240 5.30 -31.06 -34.15
C SER A 240 5.00 -32.19 -33.19
N ASN A 241 3.70 -32.46 -32.96
CA ASN A 241 3.24 -33.52 -32.05
C ASN A 241 3.82 -33.37 -30.62
N LEU A 242 4.00 -32.13 -30.17
CA LEU A 242 4.45 -31.85 -28.82
C LEU A 242 3.29 -32.13 -27.84
N PRO A 243 3.46 -32.98 -26.83
CA PRO A 243 2.40 -33.26 -25.86
C PRO A 243 2.10 -32.03 -25.01
N ALA A 244 0.84 -31.84 -24.65
CA ALA A 244 0.45 -30.87 -23.64
C ALA A 244 1.09 -31.23 -22.28
N THR A 245 1.73 -30.25 -21.66
CA THR A 245 2.31 -30.34 -20.32
C THR A 245 1.77 -29.18 -19.48
N PRO A 246 0.54 -29.29 -18.96
CA PRO A 246 -0.06 -28.25 -18.13
C PRO A 246 0.81 -27.91 -16.92
N PRO A 247 0.86 -26.65 -16.48
CA PRO A 247 0.13 -25.50 -17.03
C PRO A 247 0.85 -24.77 -18.17
N VAL A 248 2.15 -25.02 -18.35
CA VAL A 248 3.03 -24.32 -19.29
C VAL A 248 3.90 -25.33 -20.01
N ASN A 249 3.86 -25.31 -21.34
CA ASN A 249 4.80 -26.03 -22.17
C ASN A 249 6.07 -25.20 -22.36
N ALA A 250 7.21 -25.88 -22.42
CA ALA A 250 8.49 -25.29 -22.80
C ALA A 250 9.15 -26.15 -23.89
N TYR A 251 9.76 -25.50 -24.87
CA TYR A 251 10.55 -26.16 -25.91
C TYR A 251 11.82 -25.37 -26.22
N THR A 252 12.95 -26.05 -26.20
CA THR A 252 14.26 -25.46 -26.53
C THR A 252 14.72 -25.92 -27.91
N ASN A 253 15.03 -24.98 -28.79
CA ASN A 253 15.52 -25.24 -30.14
C ASN A 253 16.77 -24.42 -30.47
N ALA A 254 17.50 -24.80 -31.53
CA ALA A 254 18.55 -23.94 -32.06
C ALA A 254 17.95 -22.65 -32.61
N ALA A 255 18.47 -21.49 -32.21
CA ALA A 255 17.91 -20.18 -32.53
C ALA A 255 19.00 -19.18 -32.98
N PRO A 256 19.53 -19.32 -34.22
CA PRO A 256 20.55 -18.41 -34.72
C PRO A 256 19.92 -17.06 -35.13
N GLY A 257 19.95 -16.07 -34.25
CA GLY A 257 19.56 -14.68 -34.58
C GLY A 257 18.14 -14.28 -34.14
N PHE A 258 17.56 -13.30 -34.83
CA PHE A 258 16.22 -12.79 -34.51
C PHE A 258 15.16 -13.70 -35.16
N ILE A 259 14.41 -14.42 -34.33
CA ILE A 259 13.41 -15.40 -34.77
C ILE A 259 12.07 -15.06 -34.13
N LEU A 260 11.02 -15.07 -34.94
CA LEU A 260 9.64 -14.97 -34.52
C LEU A 260 9.06 -16.38 -34.40
N TYR A 261 8.37 -16.65 -33.30
CA TYR A 261 7.74 -17.94 -33.05
C TYR A 261 6.21 -17.81 -33.02
N ARG A 262 5.51 -18.89 -33.39
CA ARG A 262 4.09 -19.08 -33.08
C ARG A 262 3.82 -20.52 -32.69
N VAL A 263 2.83 -20.72 -31.83
CA VAL A 263 2.35 -22.05 -31.42
C VAL A 263 0.98 -22.26 -32.02
N ILE A 264 0.75 -23.45 -32.56
CA ILE A 264 -0.52 -23.86 -33.16
C ILE A 264 -0.97 -25.14 -32.46
N LEU A 265 -2.27 -25.25 -32.19
CA LEU A 265 -2.88 -26.51 -31.79
C LEU A 265 -2.96 -27.42 -33.02
N ASP A 266 -2.16 -28.49 -33.02
CA ASP A 266 -2.06 -29.44 -34.13
C ASP A 266 -3.27 -30.39 -34.16
N SER A 267 -3.72 -30.81 -32.98
CA SER A 267 -4.89 -31.66 -32.80
C SER A 267 -5.38 -31.61 -31.36
N GLY A 268 -6.69 -31.60 -31.21
CA GLY A 268 -7.42 -31.88 -29.99
C GLY A 268 -8.53 -32.89 -30.25
N PRO A 269 -9.21 -33.39 -29.20
CA PRO A 269 -10.48 -34.08 -29.40
C PRO A 269 -11.48 -33.23 -30.20
#